data_AF-A0A960DS11-F1
#
_entry.id   AF-A0A960DS11-F1
#
_cell.length_a   1.000
_cell.length_b   1.000
_cell.length_c   1.000
_cell.angle_alpha   90.00
_cell.angle_beta   90.00
_cell.angle_gamma   90.00
#
_symmetry.space_group_name_H-M   'P 1'
#
loop_
_entity.id
_entity.type
_entity.pdbx_description
1 polymer ?
#
loop_
_entity_poly.entity_id
_entity_poly.type
_entity_poly.pdbx_seq_one_letter_code
_entity_poly.pdbx_strand_id
1 'polypeptide(L)' 'MFDLAETDRLLTTTRAVRRRLDLDRPVEREVILDCLRIATQAPTASNGQTWRWMVVTDADKRRALADLYREAGMGYLE' A
#
# COMPACT_ATOMS: atom_id res chain seq x y z
N MET A 1 0.44 -3.95 -28.66
CA MET A 1 0.44 -2.54 -28.24
C MET A 1 -0.42 -2.44 -26.99
N PHE A 2 -0.04 -1.65 -25.99
CA PHE A 2 -0.85 -1.51 -24.78
C PHE A 2 -2.16 -0.80 -25.09
N ASP A 3 -3.22 -1.14 -24.34
CA ASP A 3 -4.45 -0.36 -24.34
C ASP A 3 -4.25 0.90 -23.49
N LEU A 4 -4.11 2.03 -24.18
CA LEU A 4 -3.87 3.32 -23.53
C LEU A 4 -5.11 3.83 -22.80
N ALA A 5 -6.32 3.55 -23.30
CA ALA A 5 -7.56 4.01 -22.68
C ALA A 5 -7.76 3.34 -21.32
N GLU A 6 -7.47 2.05 -21.22
CA GLU A 6 -7.52 1.32 -19.95
C GLU A 6 -6.43 1.79 -18.99
N THR A 7 -5.22 2.04 -19.51
CA THR A 7 -4.10 2.56 -18.71
C THR A 7 -4.43 3.92 -18.09
N ASP A 8 -4.95 4.86 -18.90
CA ASP A 8 -5.37 6.18 -18.45
C ASP A 8 -6.48 6.11 -17.42
N ARG A 9 -7.47 5.21 -17.63
CA ARG A 9 -8.55 4.99 -16.67
C ARG A 9 -8.00 4.54 -15.32
N LEU A 10 -7.11 3.55 -15.29
CA LEU A 10 -6.51 3.06 -14.03
C LEU A 10 -5.74 4.16 -13.30
N LEU A 11 -4.91 4.92 -14.00
CA LEU A 11 -4.07 5.97 -13.41
C LEU A 11 -4.88 7.19 -12.93
N THR A 12 -5.98 7.53 -13.59
CA THR A 12 -6.79 8.72 -13.24
C THR A 12 -7.92 8.44 -12.25
N THR A 13 -8.38 7.20 -12.13
CA THR A 13 -9.53 6.83 -11.27
C THR A 13 -9.15 6.13 -9.97
N THR A 14 -7.92 5.60 -9.83
CA THR A 14 -7.47 5.02 -8.57
C THR A 14 -7.50 6.07 -7.45
N ARG A 15 -8.17 5.76 -6.34
CA ARG A 15 -8.32 6.63 -5.16
C ARG A 15 -7.87 5.89 -3.92
N ALA A 16 -7.46 6.63 -2.89
CA ALA A 16 -7.24 6.06 -1.57
C ALA A 16 -8.57 5.63 -0.94
N VAL A 17 -8.79 4.33 -0.80
CA VAL A 17 -9.99 3.74 -0.18
C VAL A 17 -9.77 3.60 1.33
N ARG A 18 -10.58 4.32 2.13
CA ARG A 18 -10.49 4.33 3.61
C ARG A 18 -11.79 3.94 4.32
N ARG A 19 -12.86 3.68 3.57
CA ARG A 19 -14.19 3.31 4.08
C ARG A 19 -14.70 2.11 3.30
N ARG A 20 -15.65 1.37 3.90
CA ARG A 20 -16.31 0.20 3.29
C ARG A 20 -15.35 -0.92 2.87
N LEU A 21 -14.29 -1.11 3.67
CA LEU A 21 -13.40 -2.26 3.55
C LEU A 21 -14.00 -3.42 4.34
N ASP A 22 -13.87 -4.64 3.81
CA ASP A 22 -14.03 -5.86 4.58
C ASP A 22 -12.76 -6.06 5.41
N LEU A 23 -12.85 -5.86 6.73
CA LEU A 23 -11.71 -5.92 7.64
C LEU A 23 -11.50 -7.32 8.23
N ASP A 24 -12.47 -8.22 8.07
CA ASP A 24 -12.42 -9.58 8.60
C ASP A 24 -11.84 -10.56 7.57
N ARG A 25 -11.92 -10.23 6.27
CA ARG A 25 -11.26 -10.99 5.22
C ARG A 25 -9.73 -10.79 5.25
N PRO A 26 -8.94 -11.84 5.49
CA PRO A 26 -7.49 -11.74 5.36
C PRO A 26 -7.07 -11.58 3.89
N VAL A 27 -5.99 -10.83 3.67
CA VAL A 27 -5.32 -10.78 2.37
C VAL A 27 -4.32 -11.93 2.29
N GLU A 28 -4.41 -12.74 1.25
CA GLU A 28 -3.52 -13.86 1.01
C GLU A 28 -2.08 -13.37 0.78
N ARG A 29 -1.09 -14.13 1.25
CA ARG A 29 0.31 -13.70 1.20
C ARG A 29 0.80 -13.52 -0.24
N GLU A 30 0.33 -14.36 -1.13
CA GLU A 30 0.64 -14.39 -2.55
C GLU A 30 0.18 -13.09 -3.23
N VAL A 31 -1.00 -12.59 -2.87
CA VAL A 31 -1.51 -11.30 -3.35
C VAL A 31 -0.59 -10.15 -2.91
N ILE A 32 -0.13 -10.17 -1.66
CA ILE A 32 0.82 -9.17 -1.15
C ILE A 32 2.14 -9.23 -1.93
N LEU A 33 2.68 -10.43 -2.13
CA LEU A 33 3.95 -10.63 -2.84
C LEU A 33 3.86 -10.20 -4.31
N ASP A 34 2.73 -10.44 -4.98
CA ASP A 34 2.49 -9.98 -6.35
C ASP A 34 2.44 -8.46 -6.44
N CYS A 35 1.77 -7.79 -5.50
CA CYS A 35 1.78 -6.33 -5.40
C CYS A 35 3.21 -5.78 -5.22
N LEU A 36 4.02 -6.40 -4.35
CA LEU A 36 5.41 -6.00 -4.14
C LEU A 36 6.28 -6.23 -5.39
N ARG A 37 6.07 -7.34 -6.11
CA ARG A 37 6.74 -7.64 -7.37
C ARG A 37 6.40 -6.61 -8.47
N ILE A 38 5.17 -6.11 -8.50
CA ILE A 38 4.79 -5.02 -9.42
C ILE A 38 5.44 -3.70 -8.97
N ALA A 39 5.45 -3.40 -7.67
CA ALA A 39 6.03 -2.18 -7.14
C ALA A 39 7.54 -2.03 -7.44
N THR A 40 8.29 -3.14 -7.54
CA THR A 40 9.72 -3.12 -7.88
C THR A 40 10.01 -2.67 -9.31
N GLN A 41 9.01 -2.56 -10.17
CA GLN A 41 9.16 -1.99 -11.52
C GLN A 41 9.37 -0.47 -11.50
N ALA A 42 9.12 0.19 -10.36
CA ALA A 42 9.37 1.61 -10.22
C ALA A 42 10.88 1.91 -10.39
N PRO A 43 11.24 2.98 -11.14
CA PRO A 43 12.64 3.34 -11.33
C PRO A 43 13.25 3.85 -10.02
N THR A 44 14.55 3.60 -9.84
CA THR A 44 15.34 4.18 -8.75
C THR A 44 16.62 4.79 -9.28
N ALA A 45 17.13 5.81 -8.59
CA ALA A 45 18.42 6.41 -8.90
C ALA A 45 19.50 5.31 -8.93
N SER A 46 20.26 5.26 -10.04
CA SER A 46 21.32 4.27 -10.28
C SER A 46 20.88 2.80 -10.12
N ASN A 47 19.59 2.51 -10.26
CA ASN A 47 19.02 1.19 -9.99
C ASN A 47 19.34 0.65 -8.57
N GLY A 48 19.48 1.55 -7.59
CA GLY A 48 19.88 1.18 -6.23
C GLY A 48 18.85 0.31 -5.48
N GLN A 49 17.57 0.36 -5.89
CA GLN A 49 16.49 -0.47 -5.33
C GLN A 49 16.49 -0.53 -3.79
N THR A 50 16.70 0.61 -3.14
CA THR A 50 16.96 0.71 -1.69
C THR A 50 15.71 0.56 -0.83
N TRP A 51 14.58 0.19 -1.41
CA TRP A 51 13.34 -0.11 -0.69
C TRP A 51 13.49 -1.32 0.25
N ARG A 52 12.81 -1.21 1.39
CA ARG A 52 12.58 -2.30 2.33
C ARG A 52 11.09 -2.39 2.59
N TRP A 53 10.57 -3.61 2.60
CA TRP A 53 9.15 -3.86 2.84
C TRP A 53 8.99 -4.61 4.16
N MET A 54 8.11 -4.10 5.03
CA MET A 54 7.70 -4.77 6.26
C MET A 54 6.20 -5.06 6.18
N VAL A 55 5.85 -6.34 6.05
CA VAL A 55 4.46 -6.78 5.96
C VAL A 55 3.97 -7.14 7.37
N VAL A 56 2.91 -6.47 7.83
CA VAL A 56 2.31 -6.69 9.15
C VAL A 56 0.89 -7.24 8.99
N THR A 57 0.72 -8.55 9.18
CA THR A 57 -0.58 -9.23 9.10
C THR A 57 -1.22 -9.50 10.46
N ASP A 58 -0.42 -9.51 11.53
CA ASP A 58 -0.88 -9.68 12.90
C ASP A 58 -1.74 -8.50 13.37
N ALA A 59 -2.94 -8.78 13.87
CA ALA A 59 -3.92 -7.76 14.20
C ALA A 59 -3.50 -6.86 15.37
N ASP A 60 -2.81 -7.41 16.37
CA ASP A 60 -2.41 -6.67 17.55
C ASP A 60 -1.21 -5.77 17.26
N LYS A 61 -0.25 -6.24 16.46
CA LYS A 61 0.83 -5.39 15.94
C LYS A 61 0.30 -4.24 15.08
N ARG A 62 -0.68 -4.49 14.20
CA ARG A 62 -1.32 -3.42 13.41
C ARG A 62 -1.99 -2.38 14.32
N ARG A 63 -2.64 -2.81 15.40
CA ARG A 63 -3.29 -1.93 16.36
C ARG A 63 -2.28 -1.04 17.07
N ALA A 64 -1.20 -1.62 17.60
CA ALA A 64 -0.13 -0.88 18.24
C ALA A 64 0.51 0.17 17.30
N LEU A 65 0.72 -0.19 16.02
CA LEU A 65 1.20 0.78 15.01
C LEU A 65 0.19 1.90 14.76
N ALA A 66 -1.10 1.61 14.75
CA ALA A 66 -2.14 2.62 14.57
C ALA A 66 -2.22 3.59 15.76
N ASP A 67 -1.98 3.11 16.99
CA ASP A 67 -1.89 3.96 18.18
C ASP A 67 -0.71 4.93 18.10
N LEU A 68 0.48 4.43 17.77
CA LEU A 68 1.68 5.26 17.56
C LEU A 68 1.47 6.29 16.45
N TYR A 69 0.84 5.88 15.34
CA TYR A 69 0.55 6.79 14.23
C TYR A 69 -0.40 7.92 14.64
N ARG A 70 -1.43 7.61 15.45
CA ARG A 70 -2.34 8.62 15.99
C ARG A 70 -1.61 9.57 16.93
N GLU A 71 -0.85 9.05 17.88
CA GLU A 71 -0.12 9.89 18.84
C GLU A 71 0.79 10.91 18.13
N ALA A 72 1.54 10.48 17.12
CA ALA A 72 2.44 11.35 16.37
C ALA A 72 1.72 12.27 15.35
N GLY A 73 0.62 11.80 14.74
CA GLY A 73 -0.03 12.45 13.60
C GLY A 73 -1.12 13.46 13.97
N MET A 74 -1.70 13.37 15.16
CA MET A 74 -2.87 14.20 15.52
C MET A 74 -2.56 15.70 15.53
N GLY A 75 -1.35 16.12 15.89
CA GLY A 75 -0.96 17.53 15.83
C GLY A 75 -0.81 18.12 14.41
N TYR A 76 -0.80 17.29 13.36
CA TYR A 76 -0.78 17.73 11.95
C TYR A 76 -2.18 17.71 11.29
N LEU A 77 -3.14 17.02 11.90
CA LEU A 77 -4.49 16.81 11.36
C LEU A 77 -5.56 17.70 12.00
N GLU A 78 -5.21 18.46 13.04
CA GLU A 78 -5.95 19.63 13.53
C GLU A 78 -5.65 20.87 12.68
#